data_AF-A0A820DIX9-F1
#
_entry.id   AF-A0A820DIX9-F1
#
_cell.length_a   1.000
_cell.length_b   1.000
_cell.length_c   1.000
_cell.angle_alpha   90.00
_cell.angle_beta   90.00
_cell.angle_gamma   90.00
#
_symmetry.space_group_name_H-M   'P 1'
#
loop_
_entity.id
_entity.type
_entity.pdbx_description
1 polymer ?
#
loop_
_entity_poly.entity_id
_entity_poly.type
_entity_poly.pdbx_seq_one_letter_code
_entity_poly.pdbx_strand_id
1 'polypeptide(L)'
;MKNQLIFLWRCILGPKLYQTYPSAIPLVSRSDQQPAHLYTKNAAETLSDNVFFALKLSIGILKVTWPLCLIYCYRKGLLSYENGIMTLRIVGCITIIAAYFMLLRGIGRFVNPSYKIFIEEFYKVKSNLTKETRQNLLSKFDFSLSHWQPDYIIESSVVRKLPMISTTKTDLINRTETTLLERLFHYPSLFLGYICVNVFGRRLMFPGSLQLLRHMMERPLLDGRTNLIVRYNAKRYLLHTADGNNIDTIFVDRRESNQTYNGQILVITCEGNAGFYEMGCMSTPIDAGYSVLGWNRPGFGESS
;
A
#
# COMPACT_ATOMS: atom_id res chain seq x y z
N MET A 1 -2.92 -0.68 -36.08
CA MET A 1 -3.76 -1.45 -35.12
C MET A 1 -2.95 -2.08 -33.98
N LYS A 2 -1.85 -2.79 -34.24
CA LYS A 2 -1.03 -3.46 -33.19
C LYS A 2 -0.59 -2.54 -32.04
N ASN A 3 -0.14 -1.32 -32.35
CA ASN A 3 0.32 -0.36 -31.33
C ASN A 3 -0.82 0.14 -30.41
N GLN A 4 -2.02 0.32 -30.96
CA GLN A 4 -3.21 0.72 -30.20
C GLN A 4 -3.66 -0.39 -29.24
N LEU A 5 -3.61 -1.64 -29.69
CA LEU A 5 -3.93 -2.80 -28.84
C LEU A 5 -2.93 -2.96 -27.69
N ILE A 6 -1.63 -2.82 -27.98
CA ILE A 6 -0.58 -2.83 -26.94
C ILE A 6 -0.83 -1.71 -25.93
N PHE A 7 -1.18 -0.52 -26.39
CA PHE A 7 -1.46 0.62 -25.52
C PHE A 7 -2.69 0.40 -24.64
N LEU A 8 -3.77 -0.18 -25.18
CA LEU A 8 -4.95 -0.57 -24.42
C LEU A 8 -4.61 -1.57 -23.31
N TRP A 9 -3.78 -2.58 -23.62
CA TRP A 9 -3.29 -3.53 -22.63
C TRP A 9 -2.48 -2.86 -21.50
N ARG A 10 -1.66 -1.86 -21.83
CA ARG A 10 -0.94 -1.03 -20.84
C ARG A 10 -1.90 -0.23 -19.96
N CYS A 11 -3.05 0.19 -20.48
CA CYS A 11 -4.06 0.90 -19.69
C CYS A 11 -4.82 -0.04 -18.73
N ILE A 12 -5.13 -1.26 -19.18
CA ILE A 12 -5.82 -2.29 -18.37
C ILE A 12 -4.95 -2.72 -17.18
N LEU A 13 -3.67 -3.05 -17.44
CA LEU A 13 -2.72 -3.56 -16.44
C LEU A 13 -1.90 -2.47 -15.75
N GLY A 14 -2.06 -1.21 -16.17
CA GLY A 14 -1.28 -0.10 -15.66
C GLY A 14 -1.60 0.27 -14.21
N PRO A 15 -0.65 0.93 -13.51
CA PRO A 15 -0.85 1.39 -12.15
C PRO A 15 -1.96 2.45 -12.07
N LYS A 16 -2.57 2.60 -10.89
CA LYS A 16 -3.54 3.67 -10.62
C LYS A 16 -2.79 5.00 -10.48
N LEU A 17 -3.22 6.01 -11.24
CA LEU A 17 -2.76 7.39 -11.08
C LEU A 17 -3.62 8.11 -10.03
N TYR A 18 -2.99 8.81 -9.10
CA TYR A 18 -3.66 9.55 -8.04
C TYR A 18 -3.70 11.05 -8.33
N GLN A 19 -2.56 11.64 -8.63
CA GLN A 19 -2.41 13.09 -8.87
C GLN A 19 -1.18 13.38 -9.70
N THR A 20 -1.16 14.57 -10.30
CA THR A 20 -0.03 15.11 -11.05
C THR A 20 0.50 16.35 -10.34
N TYR A 21 1.81 16.41 -10.14
CA TYR A 21 2.46 17.58 -9.59
C TYR A 21 2.76 18.60 -10.69
N PRO A 22 2.63 19.90 -10.42
CA PRO A 22 3.09 20.92 -11.36
C PRO A 22 4.58 20.70 -11.61
N SER A 23 4.98 20.65 -12.88
CA SER A 23 6.41 20.58 -13.24
C SER A 23 7.09 21.82 -12.69
N ALA A 24 8.25 21.66 -12.05
CA ALA A 24 9.02 22.69 -11.34
C ALA A 24 8.91 24.08 -12.00
N ILE A 25 8.00 24.89 -11.48
CA ILE A 25 7.91 26.32 -11.83
C ILE A 25 9.03 27.00 -11.03
N PRO A 26 9.83 27.90 -11.67
CA PRO A 26 10.90 28.61 -10.98
C PRO A 26 10.39 29.32 -9.72
N LEU A 27 11.26 29.36 -8.72
CA LEU A 27 11.12 29.75 -7.29
C LEU A 27 10.57 31.16 -7.00
N VAL A 28 9.76 31.77 -7.86
CA VAL A 28 9.44 33.20 -7.79
C VAL A 28 8.16 33.53 -7.01
N SER A 29 7.26 32.57 -6.75
CA SER A 29 6.00 32.89 -6.03
C SER A 29 5.68 31.85 -4.96
N ARG A 30 6.30 32.00 -3.79
CA ARG A 30 6.19 31.11 -2.62
C ARG A 30 4.87 31.25 -1.84
N SER A 31 3.91 32.07 -2.30
CA SER A 31 2.65 32.37 -1.58
C SER A 31 1.37 31.79 -2.20
N ASP A 32 1.34 31.45 -3.50
CA ASP A 32 0.09 31.08 -4.21
C ASP A 32 0.23 29.84 -5.11
N GLN A 33 1.02 28.85 -4.66
CA GLN A 33 1.27 27.64 -5.46
C GLN A 33 -0.02 26.82 -5.65
N GLN A 34 -0.38 26.61 -6.93
CA GLN A 34 -1.48 25.73 -7.30
C GLN A 34 -1.29 24.33 -6.67
N PRO A 35 -2.30 23.79 -5.97
CA PRO A 35 -2.23 22.46 -5.38
C PRO A 35 -2.01 21.42 -6.48
N ALA A 36 -1.41 20.27 -6.14
CA ALA A 36 -1.31 19.14 -7.04
C ALA A 36 -2.66 18.87 -7.72
N HIS A 37 -2.65 18.69 -9.04
CA HIS A 37 -3.88 18.47 -9.78
C HIS A 37 -4.30 17.02 -9.59
N LEU A 38 -5.41 16.82 -8.87
CA LEU A 38 -5.97 15.50 -8.63
C LEU A 38 -6.40 14.86 -9.95
N TYR A 39 -6.11 13.57 -10.12
CA TYR A 39 -6.58 12.83 -11.28
C TYR A 39 -8.12 12.73 -11.28
N THR A 40 -8.74 13.28 -12.32
CA THR A 40 -10.19 13.23 -12.54
C THR A 40 -10.54 11.95 -13.28
N LYS A 41 -11.25 11.05 -12.60
CA LYS A 41 -11.67 9.75 -13.14
C LYS A 41 -12.94 9.90 -13.97
N ASN A 42 -13.05 9.12 -15.03
CA ASN A 42 -14.28 9.01 -15.80
C ASN A 42 -15.34 8.17 -15.04
N ALA A 43 -16.61 8.24 -15.47
CA ALA A 43 -17.69 7.44 -14.88
C ALA A 43 -17.39 5.93 -14.92
N ALA A 44 -16.84 5.44 -16.04
CA ALA A 44 -16.43 4.04 -16.20
C ALA A 44 -15.35 3.61 -15.20
N GLU A 45 -14.35 4.47 -14.95
CA GLU A 45 -13.30 4.23 -13.97
C GLU A 45 -13.83 4.27 -12.54
N THR A 46 -14.70 5.25 -12.23
CA THR A 46 -15.31 5.42 -10.91
C THR A 46 -16.19 4.23 -10.55
N LEU A 47 -17.06 3.80 -11.47
CA LEU A 47 -17.89 2.61 -11.29
C LEU A 47 -17.04 1.36 -11.04
N SER A 48 -16.03 1.14 -11.87
CA SER A 48 -15.15 -0.02 -11.74
C SER A 48 -14.36 0.00 -10.43
N ASP A 49 -13.82 1.16 -10.03
CA ASP A 49 -13.09 1.31 -8.76
C ASP A 49 -13.99 1.06 -7.54
N ASN A 50 -15.25 1.50 -7.58
CA ASN A 50 -16.22 1.22 -6.52
C ASN A 50 -16.53 -0.28 -6.40
N VAL A 51 -16.68 -0.99 -7.53
CA VAL A 51 -16.86 -2.45 -7.53
C VAL A 51 -15.62 -3.16 -6.96
N PHE A 52 -14.41 -2.77 -7.36
CA PHE A 52 -13.19 -3.34 -6.81
C PHE A 52 -13.02 -3.01 -5.32
N PHE A 53 -13.43 -1.83 -4.88
CA PHE A 53 -13.44 -1.49 -3.47
C PHE A 53 -14.40 -2.39 -2.69
N ALA A 54 -15.63 -2.57 -3.15
CA ALA A 54 -16.61 -3.46 -2.52
C ALA A 54 -16.11 -4.91 -2.46
N LEU A 55 -15.50 -5.41 -3.54
CA LEU A 55 -14.93 -6.76 -3.59
C LEU A 55 -13.77 -6.93 -2.60
N LYS A 56 -12.84 -5.97 -2.59
CA LYS A 56 -11.71 -5.98 -1.65
C LYS A 56 -12.21 -5.93 -0.21
N LEU A 57 -13.16 -5.04 0.09
CA LEU A 57 -13.75 -4.89 1.42
C LEU A 57 -14.45 -6.18 1.85
N SER A 58 -15.20 -6.82 0.95
CA SER A 58 -15.86 -8.11 1.20
C SER A 58 -14.83 -9.22 1.53
N ILE A 59 -13.73 -9.29 0.79
CA ILE A 59 -12.61 -10.21 1.09
C ILE A 59 -11.97 -9.84 2.44
N GLY A 60 -11.86 -8.55 2.75
CA GLY A 60 -11.35 -8.05 4.03
C GLY A 60 -12.21 -8.50 5.21
N ILE A 61 -13.54 -8.36 5.09
CA ILE A 61 -14.52 -8.82 6.07
C ILE A 61 -14.44 -10.34 6.20
N LEU A 62 -14.44 -11.08 5.09
CA LEU A 62 -14.33 -12.54 5.09
C LEU A 62 -13.06 -13.03 5.79
N LYS A 63 -11.92 -12.35 5.60
CA LYS A 63 -10.66 -12.67 6.31
C LYS A 63 -10.76 -12.48 7.82
N VAL A 64 -11.68 -11.65 8.31
CA VAL A 64 -11.94 -11.46 9.75
C VAL A 64 -12.99 -12.47 10.22
N THR A 65 -14.05 -12.67 9.46
CA THR A 65 -15.19 -13.50 9.86
C THR A 65 -15.10 -14.96 9.43
N TRP A 66 -13.97 -15.41 8.84
CA TRP A 66 -13.82 -16.76 8.28
C TRP A 66 -14.21 -17.90 9.24
N PRO A 67 -13.93 -17.87 10.57
CA PRO A 67 -14.32 -18.98 11.44
C PRO A 67 -15.84 -19.10 11.56
N LEU A 68 -16.54 -17.96 11.64
CA LEU A 68 -18.00 -17.91 11.69
C LEU A 68 -18.60 -18.34 10.35
N CYS A 69 -18.03 -17.87 9.24
CA CYS A 69 -18.45 -18.25 7.90
C CYS A 69 -18.29 -19.76 7.67
N LEU A 70 -17.20 -20.39 8.14
CA LEU A 70 -17.01 -21.83 8.02
C LEU A 70 -18.07 -22.63 8.80
N ILE A 71 -18.37 -22.24 10.03
CA ILE A 71 -19.42 -22.90 10.83
C ILE A 71 -20.78 -22.79 10.10
N TYR A 72 -21.09 -21.61 9.55
CA TYR A 72 -22.30 -21.41 8.77
C TYR A 72 -22.33 -22.29 7.50
N CYS A 73 -21.23 -22.33 6.74
CA CYS A 73 -21.12 -23.15 5.53
C CYS A 73 -21.26 -24.65 5.82
N TYR A 74 -20.68 -25.12 6.92
CA TYR A 74 -20.83 -26.51 7.37
C TYR A 74 -22.28 -26.83 7.75
N ARG A 75 -22.92 -26.00 8.59
CA ARG A 75 -24.31 -26.20 9.00
C ARG A 75 -25.31 -26.19 7.84
N LYS A 76 -25.01 -25.43 6.79
CA LYS A 76 -25.85 -25.35 5.58
C LYS A 76 -25.51 -26.41 4.53
N GLY A 77 -24.52 -27.26 4.76
CA GLY A 77 -24.10 -28.28 3.79
C GLY A 77 -23.57 -27.68 2.49
N LEU A 78 -23.04 -26.45 2.50
CA LEU A 78 -22.48 -25.80 1.31
C LEU A 78 -21.21 -26.50 0.81
N LEU A 79 -20.56 -27.28 1.68
CA LEU A 79 -19.37 -28.08 1.39
C LEU A 79 -19.70 -29.48 0.84
N SER A 80 -20.97 -29.83 0.67
CA SER A 80 -21.40 -31.08 0.01
C SER A 80 -21.09 -31.05 -1.48
N TYR A 81 -20.89 -32.21 -2.11
CA TYR A 81 -20.51 -32.32 -3.53
C TYR A 81 -21.45 -31.55 -4.49
N GLU A 82 -22.76 -31.69 -4.31
CA GLU A 82 -23.77 -31.01 -5.14
C GLU A 82 -23.74 -29.48 -4.97
N ASN A 83 -23.63 -29.00 -3.73
CA ASN A 83 -23.55 -27.56 -3.42
C ASN A 83 -22.18 -26.95 -3.75
N GLY A 84 -21.12 -27.77 -3.78
CA GLY A 84 -19.78 -27.37 -4.17
C GLY A 84 -19.72 -26.93 -5.63
N ILE A 85 -20.42 -27.64 -6.53
CA ILE A 85 -20.52 -27.26 -7.94
C ILE A 85 -21.23 -25.91 -8.09
N MET A 86 -22.32 -25.68 -7.33
CA MET A 86 -23.01 -24.38 -7.34
C MET A 86 -22.13 -23.25 -6.80
N THR A 87 -21.37 -23.50 -5.74
CA THR A 87 -20.42 -22.54 -5.18
C THR A 87 -19.33 -22.18 -6.19
N LEU A 88 -18.79 -23.18 -6.90
CA LEU A 88 -17.80 -22.96 -7.95
C LEU A 88 -18.36 -22.09 -9.09
N ARG A 89 -19.62 -22.33 -9.51
CA ARG A 89 -20.29 -21.50 -10.52
C ARG A 89 -20.43 -20.05 -10.07
N ILE A 90 -20.82 -19.80 -8.81
CA ILE A 90 -20.94 -18.45 -8.25
C ILE A 90 -19.58 -17.74 -8.27
N VAL A 91 -18.51 -18.42 -7.82
CA VAL A 91 -17.15 -17.86 -7.88
C VAL A 91 -16.76 -17.55 -9.33
N GLY A 92 -17.06 -18.45 -10.27
CA GLY A 92 -16.87 -18.23 -11.70
C GLY A 92 -17.62 -17.01 -12.25
N CYS A 93 -18.87 -16.80 -11.83
CA CYS A 93 -19.62 -15.59 -12.20
C CYS A 93 -18.96 -14.32 -11.64
N ILE A 94 -18.53 -14.34 -10.39
CA ILE A 94 -17.83 -13.20 -9.75
C ILE A 94 -16.53 -12.88 -10.50
N THR A 95 -15.75 -13.88 -10.92
CA THR A 95 -14.50 -13.65 -11.65
C THR A 95 -14.75 -13.08 -13.05
N ILE A 96 -15.78 -13.55 -13.76
CA ILE A 96 -16.19 -13.00 -15.06
C ILE A 96 -16.62 -11.53 -14.91
N ILE A 97 -17.44 -11.22 -13.90
CA ILE A 97 -17.87 -9.85 -13.62
C ILE A 97 -16.66 -8.98 -13.28
N ALA A 98 -15.74 -9.46 -12.45
CA ALA A 98 -14.50 -8.73 -12.13
C ALA A 98 -13.66 -8.46 -13.39
N ALA A 99 -13.53 -9.45 -14.29
CA ALA A 99 -12.81 -9.29 -15.56
C ALA A 99 -13.48 -8.25 -16.46
N TYR A 100 -14.82 -8.23 -16.54
CA TYR A 100 -15.56 -7.20 -17.27
C TYR A 100 -15.26 -5.79 -16.75
N PHE A 101 -15.31 -5.58 -15.42
CA PHE A 101 -14.99 -4.28 -14.83
C PHE A 101 -13.51 -3.91 -14.96
N MET A 102 -12.59 -4.87 -15.03
CA MET A 102 -11.19 -4.58 -15.37
C MET A 102 -11.05 -4.00 -16.79
N LEU A 103 -11.75 -4.58 -17.77
CA LEU A 103 -11.75 -4.10 -19.15
C LEU A 103 -12.41 -2.74 -19.27
N LEU A 104 -13.56 -2.54 -18.60
CA LEU A 104 -14.27 -1.27 -18.56
C LEU A 104 -13.40 -0.14 -18.00
N ARG A 105 -12.68 -0.41 -16.90
CA ARG A 105 -11.69 0.53 -16.35
C ARG A 105 -10.55 0.82 -17.33
N GLY A 106 -10.05 -0.20 -18.02
CA GLY A 106 -8.99 -0.05 -19.02
C GLY A 106 -9.40 0.83 -20.20
N ILE A 107 -10.63 0.68 -20.69
CA ILE A 107 -11.21 1.55 -21.72
C ILE A 107 -11.38 2.97 -21.19
N GLY A 108 -11.87 3.15 -19.96
CA GLY A 108 -12.00 4.46 -19.33
C GLY A 108 -10.66 5.21 -19.26
N ARG A 109 -9.59 4.52 -18.87
CA ARG A 109 -8.21 5.02 -18.86
C ARG A 109 -7.65 5.31 -20.25
N PHE A 110 -8.02 4.50 -21.25
CA PHE A 110 -7.64 4.74 -22.64
C PHE A 110 -8.30 6.02 -23.19
N VAL A 111 -9.50 6.38 -22.75
CA VAL A 111 -10.15 7.62 -23.18
C VAL A 111 -9.54 8.84 -22.47
N ASN A 112 -9.09 8.68 -21.22
CA ASN A 112 -8.56 9.79 -20.42
C ASN A 112 -7.20 10.33 -20.93
N PRO A 113 -7.10 11.62 -21.31
CA PRO A 113 -5.87 12.20 -21.86
C PRO A 113 -4.75 12.30 -20.80
N SER A 114 -5.06 12.63 -19.55
CA SER A 114 -4.07 12.75 -18.48
C SER A 114 -3.43 11.40 -18.17
N TYR A 115 -4.22 10.33 -18.18
CA TYR A 115 -3.72 8.97 -17.97
C TYR A 115 -2.87 8.50 -19.15
N LYS A 116 -3.22 8.87 -20.39
CA LYS A 116 -2.43 8.56 -21.59
C LYS A 116 -1.01 9.11 -21.50
N ILE A 117 -0.86 10.38 -21.12
CA ILE A 117 0.46 11.02 -20.95
C ILE A 117 1.26 10.26 -19.88
N PHE A 118 0.64 10.00 -18.73
CA PHE A 118 1.27 9.26 -17.64
C PHE A 118 1.75 7.87 -18.06
N ILE A 119 0.89 7.07 -18.70
CA ILE A 119 1.22 5.67 -19.02
C ILE A 119 2.32 5.59 -20.08
N GLU A 120 2.40 6.55 -21.00
CA GLU A 120 3.52 6.64 -21.94
C GLU A 120 4.84 6.93 -21.23
N GLU A 121 4.88 7.94 -20.36
CA GLU A 121 6.09 8.26 -19.58
C GLU A 121 6.49 7.10 -18.67
N PHE A 122 5.52 6.46 -18.01
CA PHE A 122 5.75 5.30 -17.15
C PHE A 122 6.44 4.16 -17.89
N TYR A 123 5.93 3.79 -19.08
CA TYR A 123 6.54 2.71 -19.86
C TYR A 123 7.86 3.11 -20.52
N LYS A 124 8.06 4.39 -20.87
CA LYS A 124 9.35 4.90 -21.34
C LYS A 124 10.43 4.76 -20.26
N VAL A 125 10.10 5.12 -19.01
CA VAL A 125 11.01 4.98 -17.85
C VAL A 125 11.22 3.50 -17.51
N LYS A 126 10.18 2.67 -17.61
CA LYS A 126 10.32 1.23 -17.39
C LYS A 126 11.26 0.55 -18.40
N SER A 127 11.37 1.07 -19.62
CA SER A 127 12.36 0.59 -20.60
C SER A 127 13.76 1.20 -20.42
N ASN A 128 13.86 2.43 -19.93
CA ASN A 128 15.12 3.16 -19.75
C ASN A 128 15.46 3.34 -18.26
N LEU A 129 16.26 2.41 -17.72
CA LEU A 129 16.52 2.22 -16.28
C LEU A 129 17.53 3.21 -15.65
N THR A 130 17.40 4.51 -15.89
CA THR A 130 18.24 5.50 -15.19
C THR A 130 17.60 5.90 -13.86
N LYS A 131 18.40 6.07 -12.80
CA LYS A 131 17.91 6.54 -11.49
C LYS A 131 17.25 7.93 -11.58
N GLU A 132 17.82 8.81 -12.39
CA GLU A 132 17.31 10.17 -12.60
C GLU A 132 15.96 10.19 -13.32
N THR A 133 15.77 9.35 -14.35
CA THR A 133 14.50 9.27 -15.10
C THR A 133 13.38 8.73 -14.22
N ARG A 134 13.70 7.78 -13.34
CA ARG A 134 12.80 7.26 -12.30
C ARG A 134 12.39 8.34 -11.31
N GLN A 135 13.35 9.09 -10.79
CA GLN A 135 13.07 10.18 -9.84
C GLN A 135 12.23 11.29 -10.49
N ASN A 136 12.52 11.62 -11.75
CA ASN A 136 11.77 12.62 -12.51
C ASN A 136 10.29 12.22 -12.64
N LEU A 137 10.02 10.95 -12.98
CA LEU A 137 8.65 10.45 -13.03
C LEU A 137 7.93 10.54 -11.68
N LEU A 138 8.59 10.12 -10.59
CA LEU A 138 8.03 10.19 -9.23
C LEU A 138 7.80 11.63 -8.75
N SER A 139 8.60 12.59 -9.24
CA SER A 139 8.39 14.02 -8.95
C SER A 139 7.23 14.64 -9.74
N LYS A 140 6.85 14.06 -10.87
CA LYS A 140 5.75 14.55 -11.72
C LYS A 140 4.42 13.88 -11.44
N PHE A 141 4.43 12.59 -11.11
CA PHE A 141 3.21 11.78 -10.98
C PHE A 141 3.21 11.04 -9.65
N ASP A 142 2.08 11.08 -8.96
CA ASP A 142 1.79 10.19 -7.84
C ASP A 142 0.91 9.04 -8.33
N PHE A 143 1.43 7.82 -8.23
CA PHE A 143 0.76 6.61 -8.68
C PHE A 143 1.01 5.45 -7.73
N SER A 144 0.22 4.39 -7.89
CA SER A 144 0.35 3.19 -7.07
C SER A 144 1.64 2.43 -7.36
N LEU A 145 2.41 2.16 -6.30
CA LEU A 145 3.74 1.58 -6.41
C LEU A 145 3.75 0.07 -6.66
N SER A 146 2.58 -0.59 -6.72
CA SER A 146 2.49 -2.05 -6.90
C SER A 146 3.15 -2.57 -8.18
N HIS A 147 3.25 -1.74 -9.23
CA HIS A 147 3.89 -2.10 -10.51
C HIS A 147 5.27 -1.46 -10.69
N TRP A 148 5.74 -0.74 -9.66
CA TRP A 148 7.03 -0.07 -9.65
C TRP A 148 8.11 -1.05 -9.23
N GLN A 149 9.28 -0.98 -9.86
CA GLN A 149 10.43 -1.73 -9.39
C GLN A 149 11.03 -1.03 -8.16
N PRO A 150 11.64 -1.72 -7.21
CA PRO A 150 12.34 -1.06 -6.11
C PRO A 150 13.50 -0.19 -6.60
N ASP A 151 13.73 0.95 -5.95
CA ASP A 151 14.88 1.84 -6.19
C ASP A 151 16.13 1.32 -5.46
N TYR A 152 15.93 0.67 -4.32
CA TYR A 152 16.98 0.02 -3.54
C TYR A 152 16.52 -1.38 -3.12
N ILE A 153 17.41 -2.35 -3.23
CA ILE A 153 17.15 -3.75 -2.89
C ILE A 153 18.16 -4.17 -1.82
N ILE A 154 17.66 -4.63 -0.68
CA ILE A 154 18.49 -5.19 0.38
C ILE A 154 18.52 -6.70 0.20
N GLU A 155 19.72 -7.25 -0.01
CA GLU A 155 19.92 -8.69 -0.08
C GLU A 155 19.81 -9.33 1.31
N SER A 156 19.06 -10.43 1.41
CA SER A 156 18.86 -11.15 2.66
C SER A 156 20.13 -11.77 3.25
N SER A 157 21.19 -11.89 2.43
CA SER A 157 22.53 -12.35 2.83
C SER A 157 23.25 -11.38 3.76
N VAL A 158 22.96 -10.08 3.64
CA VAL A 158 23.65 -9.00 4.36
C VAL A 158 23.02 -8.75 5.74
N VAL A 159 21.75 -9.12 5.91
CA VAL A 159 21.00 -8.82 7.13
C VAL A 159 21.23 -9.92 8.17
N ARG A 160 21.85 -9.53 9.29
CA ARG A 160 21.85 -10.34 10.51
C ARG A 160 20.40 -10.54 10.94
N LYS A 161 19.89 -11.77 10.82
CA LYS A 161 18.60 -12.14 11.40
C LYS A 161 18.71 -11.95 12.92
N LEU A 162 18.20 -10.84 13.42
CA LEU A 162 17.99 -10.69 14.85
C LEU A 162 17.05 -11.83 15.27
N PRO A 163 17.34 -12.55 16.36
CA PRO A 163 16.38 -13.50 16.88
C PRO A 163 15.12 -12.69 17.18
N MET A 164 14.05 -12.94 16.42
CA MET A 164 12.75 -12.44 16.77
C MET A 164 12.53 -12.88 18.21
N ILE A 165 12.18 -11.97 19.12
CA ILE A 165 11.69 -12.30 20.47
C ILE A 165 10.33 -12.96 20.27
N SER A 166 10.36 -14.14 19.66
CA SER A 166 9.37 -15.16 19.82
C SER A 166 9.55 -15.53 21.27
N THR A 167 8.63 -15.10 22.15
CA THR A 167 8.27 -15.94 23.28
C THR A 167 8.01 -17.30 22.65
N THR A 168 9.04 -18.13 22.73
CA THR A 168 9.16 -19.31 21.90
C THR A 168 7.96 -20.17 22.24
N LYS A 169 7.40 -20.93 21.29
CA LYS A 169 6.35 -21.91 21.64
C LYS A 169 6.77 -22.76 22.85
N THR A 170 8.07 -23.03 22.99
CA THR A 170 8.69 -23.67 24.14
C THR A 170 8.61 -22.85 25.43
N ASP A 171 8.72 -21.51 25.43
CA ASP A 171 8.58 -20.68 26.64
C ASP A 171 7.14 -20.60 27.16
N LEU A 172 6.16 -20.69 26.25
CA LEU A 172 4.73 -20.78 26.60
C LEU A 172 4.35 -22.19 27.08
N ILE A 173 4.94 -23.23 26.49
CA ILE A 173 4.68 -24.64 26.86
C ILE A 173 5.40 -25.02 28.17
N ASN A 174 6.60 -24.49 28.42
CA ASN A 174 7.43 -24.86 29.57
C ASN A 174 7.07 -24.11 30.87
N ARG A 175 6.13 -23.16 30.82
CA ARG A 175 5.77 -22.33 31.98
C ARG A 175 4.79 -22.96 32.96
N THR A 176 4.21 -24.13 32.65
CA THR A 176 3.20 -24.75 33.51
C THR A 176 3.28 -26.27 33.45
N GLU A 177 3.68 -26.92 34.56
CA GLU A 177 3.41 -28.35 34.77
C GLU A 177 1.92 -28.54 34.99
N THR A 178 1.19 -28.78 33.91
CA THR A 178 -0.27 -28.95 33.95
C THR A 178 -0.67 -30.41 33.93
N THR A 179 -1.67 -30.75 34.73
CA THR A 179 -2.36 -32.05 34.73
C THR A 179 -2.93 -32.40 33.33
N LEU A 180 -3.18 -33.69 33.05
CA LEU A 180 -3.72 -34.15 31.75
C LEU A 180 -5.01 -33.43 31.34
N LEU A 181 -5.83 -33.05 32.32
CA LEU A 181 -7.12 -32.39 32.15
C LEU A 181 -6.92 -30.91 31.75
N GLU A 182 -6.00 -30.21 32.42
CA GLU A 182 -5.57 -28.86 32.01
C GLU A 182 -4.96 -28.86 30.62
N ARG A 183 -4.18 -29.89 30.26
CA ARG A 183 -3.59 -30.04 28.92
C ARG A 183 -4.67 -30.21 27.83
N LEU A 184 -5.76 -30.92 28.13
CA LEU A 184 -6.90 -31.12 27.21
C LEU A 184 -7.66 -29.81 26.94
N PHE A 185 -7.82 -28.93 27.94
CA PHE A 185 -8.46 -27.61 27.77
C PHE A 185 -7.49 -26.52 27.28
N HIS A 186 -6.19 -26.67 27.54
CA HIS A 186 -5.18 -25.70 27.13
C HIS A 186 -5.02 -25.62 25.61
N TYR A 187 -5.00 -26.76 24.90
CA TYR A 187 -4.82 -26.76 23.44
C TYR A 187 -5.96 -26.04 22.66
N PRO A 188 -7.26 -26.30 22.92
CA PRO A 188 -8.35 -25.51 22.34
C PRO A 188 -8.27 -24.02 22.69
N SER A 189 -7.89 -23.67 23.92
CA SER A 189 -7.74 -22.27 24.33
C SER A 189 -6.62 -21.55 23.59
N LEU A 190 -5.46 -22.20 23.38
CA LEU A 190 -4.36 -21.68 22.57
C LEU A 190 -4.76 -21.52 21.11
N PHE A 191 -5.51 -22.47 20.57
CA PHE A 191 -6.03 -22.39 19.20
C PHE A 191 -7.01 -21.23 19.04
N LEU A 192 -7.94 -21.06 19.98
CA LEU A 192 -8.88 -19.93 19.98
C LEU A 192 -8.14 -18.60 20.18
N GLY A 193 -7.15 -18.55 21.07
CA GLY A 193 -6.28 -17.39 21.26
C GLY A 193 -5.49 -17.04 19.98
N TYR A 194 -4.95 -18.04 19.29
CA TYR A 194 -4.30 -17.86 17.99
C TYR A 194 -5.25 -17.26 16.95
N ILE A 195 -6.50 -17.75 16.89
CA ILE A 195 -7.54 -17.16 16.03
C ILE A 195 -7.80 -15.70 16.44
N CYS A 196 -8.05 -15.43 17.72
CA CYS A 196 -8.34 -14.09 18.23
C CYS A 196 -7.22 -13.08 17.91
N VAL A 197 -5.95 -13.46 18.11
CA VAL A 197 -4.79 -12.61 17.81
C VAL A 197 -4.67 -12.35 16.31
N ASN A 198 -4.86 -13.36 15.46
CA ASN A 198 -4.73 -13.21 14.01
C ASN A 198 -5.92 -12.54 13.34
N VAL A 199 -7.12 -12.68 13.90
CA VAL A 199 -8.37 -12.09 13.40
C VAL A 199 -8.50 -10.64 13.90
N PHE A 200 -8.44 -10.43 15.21
CA PHE A 200 -8.68 -9.13 15.84
C PHE A 200 -7.38 -8.45 16.27
N GLY A 201 -6.54 -9.15 17.05
CA GLY A 201 -5.39 -8.54 17.72
C GLY A 201 -4.46 -7.76 16.78
N ARG A 202 -3.98 -8.39 15.71
CA ARG A 202 -3.09 -7.75 14.73
C ARG A 202 -3.74 -6.53 14.05
N ARG A 203 -5.04 -6.60 13.75
CA ARG A 203 -5.77 -5.53 13.04
C ARG A 203 -6.09 -4.35 13.95
N LEU A 204 -6.40 -4.61 15.22
CA LEU A 204 -6.62 -3.57 16.23
C LEU A 204 -5.31 -2.88 16.63
N MET A 205 -4.20 -3.63 16.69
CA MET A 205 -2.88 -3.02 16.91
C MET A 205 -2.46 -2.14 15.74
N PHE A 206 -2.80 -2.51 14.50
CA PHE A 206 -2.42 -1.78 13.29
C PHE A 206 -3.64 -1.40 12.45
N PRO A 207 -4.47 -0.44 12.91
CA PRO A 207 -5.75 -0.14 12.28
C PRO A 207 -5.57 0.44 10.86
N GLY A 208 -4.46 1.13 10.57
CA GLY A 208 -4.17 1.68 9.23
C GLY A 208 -3.95 0.61 8.14
N SER A 209 -3.76 -0.65 8.52
CA SER A 209 -3.73 -1.78 7.58
C SER A 209 -5.12 -2.26 7.15
N LEU A 210 -6.19 -1.79 7.80
CA LEU A 210 -7.57 -2.12 7.44
C LEU A 210 -7.95 -1.41 6.15
N GLN A 211 -8.54 -2.15 5.21
CA GLN A 211 -8.90 -1.60 3.90
C GLN A 211 -9.88 -0.42 3.98
N LEU A 212 -10.85 -0.48 4.90
CA LEU A 212 -11.81 0.60 5.11
C LEU A 212 -11.10 1.87 5.59
N LEU A 213 -10.27 1.76 6.63
CA LEU A 213 -9.55 2.91 7.16
C LEU A 213 -8.55 3.46 6.14
N ARG A 214 -7.84 2.58 5.42
CA ARG A 214 -6.94 2.96 4.32
C ARG A 214 -7.68 3.77 3.25
N HIS A 215 -8.91 3.37 2.88
CA HIS A 215 -9.70 4.11 1.91
C HIS A 215 -10.17 5.47 2.45
N MET A 216 -10.61 5.53 3.71
CA MET A 216 -10.98 6.80 4.36
C MET A 216 -9.79 7.77 4.47
N MET A 217 -8.58 7.24 4.69
CA MET A 217 -7.35 8.02 4.79
C MET A 217 -6.70 8.34 3.43
N GLU A 218 -7.20 7.80 2.32
CA GLU A 218 -6.60 8.01 0.99
C GLU A 218 -6.44 9.49 0.66
N ARG A 219 -7.44 10.32 0.97
CA ARG A 219 -7.41 11.77 0.73
C ARG A 219 -6.39 12.51 1.61
N PRO A 220 -6.46 12.43 2.95
CA PRO A 220 -5.45 13.04 3.81
C PRO A 220 -4.01 12.60 3.49
N LEU A 221 -3.79 11.34 3.12
CA LEU A 221 -2.46 10.84 2.75
C LEU A 221 -1.94 11.46 1.45
N LEU A 222 -2.81 11.63 0.44
CA LEU A 222 -2.43 12.31 -0.79
C LEU A 222 -2.09 13.78 -0.54
N ASP A 223 -2.87 14.47 0.28
CA ASP A 223 -2.63 15.88 0.61
C ASP A 223 -1.33 16.05 1.42
N GLY A 224 -1.09 15.17 2.41
CA GLY A 224 0.14 15.14 3.17
C GLY A 224 1.37 14.89 2.30
N ARG A 225 1.29 13.94 1.36
CA ARG A 225 2.37 13.68 0.40
C ARG A 225 2.60 14.85 -0.54
N THR A 226 1.53 15.49 -1.02
CA THR A 226 1.62 16.72 -1.83
C THR A 226 2.36 17.81 -1.08
N ASN A 227 2.03 18.04 0.20
CA ASN A 227 2.71 19.02 1.02
C ASN A 227 4.22 18.69 1.14
N LEU A 228 4.58 17.44 1.39
CA LEU A 228 5.99 17.02 1.44
C LEU A 228 6.74 17.28 0.13
N ILE A 229 6.16 16.89 -1.00
CA ILE A 229 6.81 17.02 -2.31
C ILE A 229 6.87 18.49 -2.76
N VAL A 230 5.77 19.23 -2.67
CA VAL A 230 5.69 20.61 -3.19
C VAL A 230 6.36 21.61 -2.25
N ARG A 231 6.09 21.55 -0.94
CA ARG A 231 6.60 22.54 0.02
C ARG A 231 8.05 22.27 0.43
N TYR A 232 8.42 21.00 0.59
CA TYR A 232 9.71 20.60 1.13
C TYR A 232 10.64 19.94 0.09
N ASN A 233 10.24 19.91 -1.19
CA ASN A 233 11.00 19.30 -2.28
C ASN A 233 11.40 17.84 -1.97
N ALA A 234 10.49 17.11 -1.31
CA ALA A 234 10.74 15.75 -0.88
C ALA A 234 10.80 14.79 -2.08
N LYS A 235 11.69 13.79 -1.99
CA LYS A 235 11.90 12.75 -3.00
C LYS A 235 11.39 11.42 -2.47
N ARG A 236 10.46 10.81 -3.20
CA ARG A 236 9.88 9.50 -2.87
C ARG A 236 10.74 8.36 -3.44
N TYR A 237 10.87 7.27 -2.69
CA TYR A 237 11.62 6.07 -3.06
C TYR A 237 10.90 4.80 -2.62
N LEU A 238 11.07 3.72 -3.38
CA LEU A 238 10.60 2.38 -3.01
C LEU A 238 11.79 1.50 -2.59
N LEU A 239 11.78 1.00 -1.36
CA LEU A 239 12.80 0.08 -0.85
C LEU A 239 12.27 -1.35 -0.83
N HIS A 240 13.08 -2.32 -1.25
CA HIS A 240 12.79 -3.74 -1.06
C HIS A 240 13.63 -4.28 0.11
N THR A 241 12.95 -4.82 1.11
CA THR A 241 13.57 -5.30 2.34
C THR A 241 13.94 -6.78 2.23
N ALA A 242 14.89 -7.22 3.06
CA ALA A 242 15.39 -8.59 3.10
C ALA A 242 14.32 -9.65 3.44
N ASP A 243 13.22 -9.25 4.07
CA ASP A 243 12.07 -10.08 4.42
C ASP A 243 10.98 -10.10 3.31
N GLY A 244 11.26 -9.47 2.16
CA GLY A 244 10.42 -9.53 0.96
C GLY A 244 9.32 -8.47 0.90
N ASN A 245 9.35 -7.46 1.77
CA ASN A 245 8.38 -6.36 1.75
C ASN A 245 8.87 -5.20 0.87
N ASN A 246 7.92 -4.42 0.36
CA ASN A 246 8.21 -3.16 -0.31
C ASN A 246 7.78 -2.00 0.57
N ILE A 247 8.72 -1.10 0.85
CA ILE A 247 8.53 0.04 1.76
C ILE A 247 8.50 1.33 0.95
N ASP A 248 7.37 2.01 1.00
CA ASP A 248 7.23 3.37 0.50
C ASP A 248 7.90 4.35 1.47
N THR A 249 8.87 5.10 0.95
CA THR A 249 9.68 6.04 1.73
C THR A 249 9.74 7.39 1.05
N ILE A 250 9.97 8.41 1.87
CA ILE A 250 10.16 9.77 1.38
C ILE A 250 11.32 10.43 2.12
N PHE A 251 12.15 11.14 1.36
CA PHE A 251 13.36 11.78 1.85
C PHE A 251 13.35 13.27 1.53
N VAL A 252 13.61 14.08 2.55
CA VAL A 252 13.83 15.53 2.45
C VAL A 252 15.31 15.78 2.67
N ASP A 253 15.99 16.23 1.61
CA ASP A 253 17.41 16.58 1.66
C ASP A 253 17.59 18.07 1.94
N ARG A 254 18.32 18.40 3.00
CA ARG A 254 18.64 19.78 3.39
C ARG A 254 20.13 20.09 3.44
N ARG A 255 20.98 19.18 2.96
CA ARG A 255 22.44 19.36 3.00
C ARG A 255 22.92 20.58 2.21
N GLU A 256 22.27 20.87 1.08
CA GLU A 256 22.60 22.00 0.19
C GLU A 256 21.79 23.27 0.50
N SER A 257 20.96 23.25 1.55
CA SER A 257 20.17 24.41 1.94
C SER A 257 21.02 25.35 2.79
N ASN A 258 21.40 26.49 2.21
CA ASN A 258 22.10 27.58 2.92
C ASN A 258 21.30 28.15 4.11
N GLN A 259 20.06 27.72 4.32
CA GLN A 259 19.14 28.23 5.32
C GLN A 259 19.17 27.45 6.65
N THR A 260 19.79 26.27 6.72
CA THR A 260 19.65 25.36 7.88
C THR A 260 20.96 24.70 8.29
N TYR A 261 21.49 25.06 9.47
CA TYR A 261 22.68 24.44 10.08
C TYR A 261 22.52 22.92 10.32
N ASN A 262 21.29 22.48 10.62
CA ASN A 262 20.95 21.10 10.93
C ASN A 262 20.88 20.15 9.70
N GLY A 263 21.02 20.68 8.47
CA GLY A 263 20.77 19.92 7.25
C GLY A 263 21.70 18.71 7.04
N GLN A 264 22.86 18.70 7.70
CA GLN A 264 23.82 17.57 7.65
C GLN A 264 23.40 16.37 8.51
N ILE A 265 22.48 16.57 9.46
CA ILE A 265 22.00 15.52 10.35
C ILE A 265 20.74 14.88 9.73
N LEU A 266 20.78 13.56 9.58
CA LEU A 266 19.65 12.76 9.13
C LEU A 266 18.79 12.32 10.33
N VAL A 267 17.53 12.72 10.33
CA VAL A 267 16.52 12.22 11.27
C VAL A 267 15.66 11.17 10.55
N ILE A 268 15.64 9.95 11.07
CA ILE A 268 14.76 8.89 10.58
C ILE A 268 13.51 8.85 11.45
N THR A 269 12.36 9.12 10.87
CA THR A 269 11.08 9.14 11.59
C THR A 269 10.36 7.81 11.44
N CYS A 270 10.09 7.19 12.59
CA CYS A 270 9.32 5.97 12.69
C CYS A 270 7.95 6.28 13.29
N GLU A 271 6.91 6.08 12.49
CA GLU A 271 5.55 6.37 12.91
C GLU A 271 5.02 5.34 13.91
N GLY A 272 4.14 5.82 14.81
CA GLY A 272 3.42 4.96 15.75
C GLY A 272 2.45 4.01 15.04
N ASN A 273 1.87 3.04 15.76
CA ASN A 273 1.11 1.92 15.20
C ASN A 273 -0.13 2.27 14.33
N ALA A 274 -0.58 3.52 14.36
CA ALA A 274 -1.63 4.06 13.49
C ALA A 274 -1.18 5.24 12.60
N GLY A 275 0.09 5.63 12.65
CA GLY A 275 0.65 6.75 11.91
C GLY A 275 1.10 6.39 10.50
N PHE A 276 1.20 7.43 9.68
CA PHE A 276 1.68 7.42 8.30
C PHE A 276 2.69 8.55 8.14
N TYR A 277 3.74 8.37 7.36
CA TYR A 277 4.77 9.40 7.22
C TYR A 277 4.20 10.71 6.64
N GLU A 278 3.12 10.63 5.86
CA GLU A 278 2.46 11.76 5.24
C GLU A 278 1.80 12.74 6.23
N MET A 279 1.41 12.25 7.42
CA MET A 279 0.68 13.03 8.43
C MET A 279 1.30 12.95 9.83
N GLY A 280 2.46 12.32 9.93
CA GLY A 280 3.04 11.92 11.20
C GLY A 280 4.12 12.86 11.72
N CYS A 281 5.09 12.30 12.41
CA CYS A 281 6.14 13.04 13.10
C CYS A 281 7.22 13.60 12.18
N MET A 282 7.15 13.37 10.86
CA MET A 282 8.05 13.95 9.86
C MET A 282 8.10 15.48 9.87
N SER A 283 6.96 16.14 10.07
CA SER A 283 6.86 17.61 9.97
C SER A 283 7.76 18.33 10.98
N THR A 284 7.81 17.87 12.23
CA THR A 284 8.59 18.49 13.30
C THR A 284 10.10 18.59 13.02
N PRO A 285 10.85 17.51 12.69
CA PRO A 285 12.27 17.61 12.37
C PRO A 285 12.51 18.34 11.04
N ILE A 286 11.57 18.25 10.09
CA ILE A 286 11.62 19.05 8.87
C ILE A 286 11.58 20.54 9.25
N ASP A 287 10.62 20.99 10.06
CA ASP A 287 10.53 22.41 10.44
C ASP A 287 11.73 22.86 11.30
N ALA A 288 12.34 21.95 12.07
CA ALA A 288 13.57 22.21 12.84
C ALA A 288 14.87 22.24 12.02
N GLY A 289 14.80 22.08 10.68
CA GLY A 289 15.96 22.27 9.82
C GLY A 289 16.72 21.01 9.40
N TYR A 290 16.29 19.83 9.81
CA TYR A 290 17.01 18.58 9.56
C TYR A 290 16.75 18.01 8.16
N SER A 291 17.66 17.15 7.69
CA SER A 291 17.33 16.20 6.61
C SER A 291 16.51 15.06 7.23
N VAL A 292 15.42 14.65 6.58
CA VAL A 292 14.45 13.73 7.20
C VAL A 292 14.07 12.60 6.26
N LEU A 293 14.10 11.37 6.77
CA LEU A 293 13.62 10.17 6.08
C LEU A 293 12.42 9.60 6.83
N GLY A 294 11.29 9.49 6.15
CA GLY A 294 10.09 8.82 6.66
C GLY A 294 9.70 7.63 5.82
N TRP A 295 8.96 6.71 6.43
CA TRP A 295 8.59 5.45 5.80
C TRP A 295 7.25 4.93 6.34
N ASN A 296 6.52 4.22 5.48
CA ASN A 296 5.28 3.55 5.85
C ASN A 296 5.54 2.07 6.09
N ARG A 297 5.02 1.53 7.18
CA ARG A 297 5.15 0.09 7.51
C ARG A 297 4.45 -0.79 6.46
N PRO A 298 4.86 -2.06 6.29
CA PRO A 298 4.15 -2.99 5.42
C PRO A 298 2.65 -3.01 5.71
N GLY A 299 1.82 -2.84 4.68
CA GLY A 299 0.37 -2.74 4.78
C GLY A 299 -0.19 -1.34 5.01
N PHE A 300 0.65 -0.31 5.19
CA PHE A 300 0.25 1.11 5.31
C PHE A 300 0.56 1.85 4.00
N GLY A 301 -0.36 2.71 3.55
CA GLY A 301 -0.18 3.51 2.34
C GLY A 301 0.07 2.62 1.12
N GLU A 302 1.17 2.88 0.40
CA GLU A 302 1.61 2.07 -0.74
C GLU A 302 2.67 1.00 -0.37
N SER A 303 3.03 0.86 0.91
CA SER A 303 3.90 -0.21 1.38
C SER A 303 3.16 -1.55 1.40
N SER A 304 3.81 -2.61 0.91
CA SER A 304 3.23 -3.95 0.75
C SER A 304 4.07 -5.03 1.39
#